data_AF-A0A9D6ZI42-F1
#
_entry.id   AF-A0A9D6ZI42-F1
#
_cell.length_a   1.000
_cell.length_b   1.000
_cell.length_c   1.000
_cell.angle_alpha   90.00
_cell.angle_beta   90.00
_cell.angle_gamma   90.00
#
_symmetry.space_group_name_H-M   'P 1'
#
loop_
_entity.id
_entity.type
_entity.pdbx_description
1 polymer ?
#
loop_
_entity_poly.entity_id
_entity_poly.type
_entity_poly.pdbx_seq_one_letter_code
_entity_poly.pdbx_strand_id
1 'polypeptide(L)'
;MATSARRPDAGRSSGPPPAELRLDAEVYSEAAIERARRAFDGLATIAVRRSGRYHLVRFSKVSPDAAARLPDEFGNYALSCLLVHP
;
A
#
# COMPACT_ATOMS: atom_id res chain seq x y z
N MET A 1 25.49 39.68 -13.30
CA MET A 1 25.76 38.24 -13.25
C MET A 1 24.79 37.59 -12.28
N ALA A 2 24.10 36.55 -12.75
CA ALA A 2 23.34 35.50 -12.06
C ALA A 2 22.35 35.87 -10.93
N THR A 3 21.07 35.80 -11.28
CA THR A 3 19.92 35.51 -10.43
C THR A 3 20.05 34.15 -9.72
N SER A 4 19.60 34.05 -8.47
CA SER A 4 19.11 32.77 -7.96
C SER A 4 17.99 33.00 -6.96
N ALA A 5 16.77 33.00 -7.50
CA ALA A 5 15.56 32.89 -6.73
C ALA A 5 15.53 31.53 -6.03
N ARG A 6 15.53 31.54 -4.69
CA ARG A 6 15.22 30.35 -3.91
C ARG A 6 13.70 30.12 -4.02
N ARG A 7 13.30 29.21 -4.91
CA ARG A 7 11.92 28.70 -4.98
C ARG A 7 11.54 28.02 -3.65
N PRO A 8 10.25 28.06 -3.26
CA PRO A 8 9.79 27.57 -1.96
C PRO A 8 9.91 26.05 -1.91
N ASP A 9 10.49 25.56 -0.81
CA ASP A 9 10.54 24.14 -0.52
C ASP A 9 9.11 23.62 -0.31
N ALA A 10 8.89 22.41 -0.81
CA ALA A 10 7.60 21.81 -1.03
C ALA A 10 6.75 21.80 0.25
N GLY A 11 5.47 22.14 0.09
CA GLY A 11 4.47 22.00 1.12
C GLY A 11 4.58 20.62 1.75
N ARG A 12 4.83 20.59 3.07
CA ARG A 12 4.65 19.38 3.87
C ARG A 12 3.20 18.94 3.70
N SER A 13 2.99 17.89 2.94
CA SER A 13 1.80 17.06 3.08
C SER A 13 1.85 16.46 4.48
N SER A 14 1.27 17.15 5.45
CA SER A 14 1.15 16.76 6.85
C SER A 14 0.06 15.70 7.03
N GLY A 15 0.07 14.67 6.19
CA GLY A 15 -0.68 13.45 6.42
C GLY A 15 0.13 12.53 7.33
N PRO A 16 -0.51 11.65 8.11
CA PRO A 16 0.20 10.54 8.73
C PRO A 16 1.02 9.80 7.66
N PRO A 17 2.21 9.26 8.02
CA PRO A 17 3.01 8.51 7.06
C PRO A 17 2.14 7.42 6.43
N PRO A 18 2.24 7.21 5.10
CA PRO A 18 1.46 6.18 4.45
C PRO A 18 1.73 4.85 5.15
N ALA A 19 0.67 4.14 5.52
CA ALA A 19 0.83 2.80 6.07
C ALA A 19 1.51 1.94 5.00
N GLU A 20 2.62 1.30 5.37
CA GLU A 20 3.35 0.38 4.51
C GLU A 20 3.28 -1.02 5.09
N LEU A 21 3.03 -2.01 4.22
CA LEU A 21 3.02 -3.43 4.57
C LEU A 21 4.04 -4.16 3.69
N ARG A 22 4.82 -5.04 4.32
CA ARG A 22 5.82 -5.88 3.66
C ARG A 22 5.35 -7.32 3.70
N LEU A 23 5.10 -7.91 2.54
CA LEU A 23 4.66 -9.30 2.42
C LEU A 23 5.76 -10.12 1.74
N ASP A 24 6.05 -11.31 2.25
CA ASP A 24 7.04 -12.20 1.64
C ASP A 24 6.50 -12.78 0.33
N ALA A 25 7.25 -12.65 -0.76
CA ALA A 25 6.83 -13.04 -2.10
C ALA A 25 6.87 -14.55 -2.34
N GLU A 26 7.45 -15.33 -1.43
CA GLU A 26 7.36 -16.80 -1.45
C GLU A 26 6.05 -17.29 -0.83
N VAL A 27 5.49 -16.52 0.11
CA VAL A 27 4.22 -16.83 0.77
C VAL A 27 3.05 -16.21 -0.01
N TYR A 28 3.16 -14.94 -0.39
CA TYR A 28 2.11 -14.18 -1.03
C TYR A 28 2.30 -14.12 -2.54
N SER A 29 1.50 -14.88 -3.29
CA SER A 29 1.51 -14.81 -4.75
C SER A 29 0.99 -13.46 -5.27
N GLU A 30 1.48 -13.04 -6.44
CA GLU A 30 1.03 -11.81 -7.09
C GLU A 30 -0.49 -11.84 -7.38
N ALA A 31 -1.02 -13.00 -7.78
CA ALA A 31 -2.45 -13.18 -8.02
C ALA A 31 -3.29 -12.96 -6.74
N ALA A 32 -2.83 -13.45 -5.59
CA ALA A 32 -3.53 -13.24 -4.32
C ALA A 32 -3.48 -11.77 -3.88
N ILE A 33 -2.34 -11.11 -4.07
CA ILE A 33 -2.20 -9.67 -3.79
C ILE A 33 -3.11 -8.85 -4.70
N GLU A 34 -3.22 -9.18 -5.98
CA GLU A 34 -4.12 -8.49 -6.91
C GLU A 34 -5.60 -8.71 -6.55
N ARG A 35 -5.98 -9.92 -6.12
CA ARG A 35 -7.35 -10.18 -5.62
C ARG A 35 -7.64 -9.34 -4.37
N ALA A 36 -6.71 -9.27 -3.42
CA ALA A 36 -6.85 -8.41 -2.24
C ALA A 36 -6.94 -6.93 -2.64
N ARG A 37 -6.09 -6.47 -3.56
CA ARG A 37 -6.11 -5.08 -4.06
C ARG A 37 -7.49 -4.68 -4.59
N ARG A 38 -8.16 -5.58 -5.33
CA ARG A 38 -9.51 -5.35 -5.85
C ARG A 38 -10.58 -5.39 -4.77
N ALA A 39 -10.47 -6.30 -3.80
CA ALA A 39 -11.45 -6.43 -2.72
C ALA A 39 -11.48 -5.21 -1.78
N PHE A 40 -10.35 -4.51 -1.66
CA PHE A 40 -10.21 -3.31 -0.86
C PHE A 40 -10.34 -2.01 -1.69
N ASP A 41 -10.77 -2.12 -2.95
CA ASP A 41 -11.03 -0.95 -3.79
C ASP A 41 -12.14 -0.10 -3.15
N GLY A 42 -11.88 1.21 -3.03
CA GLY A 42 -12.77 2.14 -2.31
C GLY A 42 -12.45 2.35 -0.81
N LEU A 43 -11.65 1.49 -0.17
CA LEU A 43 -11.18 1.71 1.21
C LEU A 43 -9.86 2.48 1.26
N ALA A 44 -9.03 2.33 0.23
CA ALA A 44 -7.78 3.05 0.07
C ALA A 44 -7.29 3.03 -1.39
N THR A 45 -6.40 3.94 -1.73
CA THR A 45 -5.53 3.80 -2.89
C THR A 45 -4.34 2.91 -2.51
N ILE A 46 -4.22 1.76 -3.19
CA ILE A 46 -3.22 0.72 -2.89
C ILE A 46 -2.21 0.62 -4.03
N ALA A 47 -0.94 0.87 -3.73
CA ALA A 47 0.16 0.67 -4.66
C ALA A 47 1.00 -0.54 -4.24
N VAL A 48 1.26 -1.45 -5.18
CA VAL A 48 2.05 -2.66 -4.95
C VAL A 48 3.28 -2.60 -5.82
N ARG A 49 4.46 -2.89 -5.25
CA ARG A 49 5.69 -3.10 -6.01
C ARG A 49 6.49 -4.25 -5.45
N ARG A 50 7.24 -4.94 -6.30
CA ARG A 50 8.20 -5.95 -5.86
C ARG A 50 9.52 -5.28 -5.47
N SER A 51 10.09 -5.68 -4.35
CA SER A 51 11.38 -5.20 -3.84
C SER A 51 12.16 -6.39 -3.28
N GLY A 52 12.96 -7.04 -4.14
CA GLY A 52 13.65 -8.28 -3.80
C GLY A 52 12.66 -9.41 -3.50
N ARG A 53 12.78 -10.03 -2.32
CA ARG A 53 11.91 -11.11 -1.83
C ARG A 53 10.56 -10.63 -1.28
N TYR A 54 10.25 -9.34 -1.35
CA TYR A 54 9.05 -8.78 -0.76
C TYR A 54 8.13 -8.11 -1.78
N HIS A 55 6.83 -8.18 -1.55
CA HIS A 55 5.87 -7.21 -2.05
C HIS A 55 5.76 -6.06 -1.04
N LEU A 56 6.01 -4.84 -1.49
CA LEU A 56 5.77 -3.63 -0.73
C LEU A 56 4.42 -3.07 -1.12
N VAL A 57 3.50 -3.03 -0.16
CA VAL A 57 2.15 -2.50 -0.32
C VAL A 57 2.07 -1.17 0.40
N ARG A 58 1.70 -0.13 -0.32
CA ARG A 58 1.53 1.23 0.21
C ARG A 58 0.06 1.62 0.16
N PHE A 59 -0.45 2.06 1.31
CA PHE A 59 -1.81 2.55 1.45
C PHE A 59 -1.82 4.08 1.51
N SER A 60 -2.69 4.70 0.73
CA SER A 60 -2.88 6.15 0.71
C SER A 60 -4.35 6.47 0.54
N LYS A 61 -4.77 7.69 0.90
CA LYS A 61 -6.20 8.09 0.90
C LYS A 61 -7.09 7.06 1.62
N VAL A 62 -6.63 6.58 2.76
CA VAL A 62 -7.31 5.52 3.51
C VAL A 62 -8.55 6.10 4.20
N SER A 63 -9.68 5.39 4.13
CA SER A 63 -10.87 5.72 4.91
C SER A 63 -10.53 5.76 6.41
N PRO A 64 -10.92 6.81 7.16
CA PRO A 64 -10.61 6.94 8.59
C PRO A 64 -11.00 5.72 9.42
N ASP A 65 -12.16 5.12 9.12
CA ASP A 65 -12.71 3.97 9.86
C ASP A 65 -11.90 2.68 9.67
N ALA A 66 -11.15 2.59 8.56
CA ALA A 66 -10.34 1.43 8.23
C ALA A 66 -8.85 1.62 8.55
N ALA A 67 -8.39 2.85 8.77
CA ALA A 67 -6.97 3.21 8.77
C ALA A 67 -6.10 2.38 9.72
N ALA A 68 -6.60 2.09 10.94
CA ALA A 68 -5.85 1.34 11.94
C ALA A 68 -5.72 -0.16 11.64
N ARG A 69 -6.68 -0.74 10.90
CA ARG A 69 -6.77 -2.18 10.66
C ARG A 69 -6.42 -2.57 9.23
N LEU A 70 -6.44 -1.63 8.30
CA LEU A 70 -6.33 -1.89 6.87
C LEU A 70 -5.12 -2.76 6.50
N PRO A 71 -3.88 -2.50 6.99
CA PRO A 71 -2.74 -3.33 6.61
C PRO A 71 -2.89 -4.79 7.04
N ASP A 72 -3.35 -5.02 8.26
CA ASP A 72 -3.50 -6.37 8.83
C ASP A 72 -4.63 -7.13 8.11
N GLU A 73 -5.77 -6.48 7.91
CA GLU A 73 -6.90 -7.07 7.18
C GLU A 73 -6.53 -7.37 5.72
N PHE A 74 -5.76 -6.49 5.07
CA PHE A 74 -5.26 -6.71 3.71
C PHE A 74 -4.37 -7.95 3.64
N GLY A 75 -3.42 -8.09 4.58
CA GLY A 75 -2.55 -9.27 4.66
C GLY A 75 -3.33 -10.55 4.88
N ASN A 76 -4.25 -10.57 5.85
CA ASN A 76 -5.07 -11.73 6.17
C ASN A 76 -5.96 -12.16 4.98
N TYR A 77 -6.55 -11.20 4.28
CA TYR A 77 -7.36 -11.47 3.10
C TYR A 77 -6.52 -11.99 1.93
N ALA A 78 -5.35 -11.41 1.69
CA ALA A 78 -4.43 -11.88 0.66
C ALA A 78 -3.96 -13.32 0.93
N LEU A 79 -3.65 -13.66 2.19
CA LEU A 79 -3.32 -15.02 2.58
C LEU A 79 -4.49 -15.98 2.34
N SER A 80 -5.71 -15.57 2.68
CA SER A 80 -6.93 -16.36 2.46
C SER A 80 -7.19 -16.62 0.97
N CYS A 81 -6.86 -15.66 0.10
CA CYS A 81 -6.97 -15.82 -1.36
C CYS A 81 -6.07 -16.91 -1.95
N LEU A 82 -5.04 -17.37 -1.22
CA LEU A 82 -4.19 -18.49 -1.63
C LEU A 82 -4.86 -19.85 -1.39
N LEU A 83 -5.75 -19.92 -0.39
CA LEU A 83 -6.38 -21.18 0.04
C LEU A 83 -7.64 -21.50 -0.76
N VAL A 84 -8.25 -20.48 -1.38
CA VAL A 84 -9.50 -20.62 -2.14
C VAL A 84 -9.18 -20.64 -3.64
N HIS A 85 -9.15 -21.86 -4.21
CA HIS A 85 -9.18 -22.04 -5.66
C HIS A 85 -10.52 -21.52 -6.20
N PRO A 86 -10.52 -20.73 -7.29
CA PRO A 86 -11.75 -20.38 -8.00
C PRO A 86 -12.45 -21.62 -8.56
#